data_AF-A0A4R6L7T7-F1
#
_entry.id   AF-A0A4R6L7T7-F1
#
_cell.length_a   1.000
_cell.length_b   1.000
_cell.length_c   1.000
_cell.angle_alpha   90.00
_cell.angle_beta   90.00
_cell.angle_gamma   90.00
#
_symmetry.space_group_name_H-M   'P 1'
#
loop_
_entity.id
_entity.type
_entity.pdbx_description
1 polymer ?
#
loop_
_entity_poly.entity_id
_entity_poly.type
_entity_poly.pdbx_seq_one_letter_code
_entity_poly.pdbx_strand_id
1 'polypeptide(L)'
;MKKLFIAALLFVGVVSFAQDINQKSTRDQREKLTPEQRNEKHLQKLTSDLNLDKKQQDQVKQLLAERSAKADKFRDARKDSKTKPTDAEREAFKKQMKAEKEANDAKMKAILNADQYTKWTALKKEHKEDHKGHGDHKTPQERDQAHLQKLTTELNLNTDQQKKVSELLSDRSTKMAMLKKSRKDSDVKPTDAERKAMKKQMLEDHKANDAKMKSILTADQYKKWTAIQKEHKDKMKDHRNKM
;
A
#
# COMPACT_ATOMS: atom_id res chain seq x y z
N MET A 1 47.42 25.65 -55.43
CA MET A 1 46.74 26.87 -55.94
C MET A 1 45.36 26.44 -56.41
N LYS A 2 44.22 26.96 -55.98
CA LYS A 2 43.83 28.33 -55.62
C LYS A 2 42.82 28.30 -54.45
N LYS A 3 42.92 29.29 -53.57
CA LYS A 3 41.93 29.64 -52.52
C LYS A 3 40.92 30.65 -53.10
N LEU A 4 40.01 31.12 -52.22
CA LEU A 4 39.03 32.22 -52.29
C LEU A 4 37.59 31.64 -52.36
N PHE A 5 36.68 31.97 -51.43
CA PHE A 5 36.27 33.32 -51.05
C PHE A 5 35.90 33.53 -49.57
N ILE A 6 36.09 34.78 -49.18
CA ILE A 6 35.66 35.49 -47.97
C ILE A 6 34.16 35.81 -48.06
N ALA A 7 33.42 35.71 -46.96
CA ALA A 7 32.25 36.56 -46.69
C ALA A 7 31.95 36.58 -45.19
N ALA A 8 32.36 37.67 -44.54
CA ALA A 8 31.86 38.07 -43.23
C ALA A 8 30.53 38.82 -43.42
N LEU A 9 29.52 38.52 -42.60
CA LEU A 9 28.42 39.45 -42.27
C LEU A 9 27.64 38.96 -41.04
N LEU A 10 28.08 39.49 -39.90
CA LEU A 10 27.29 40.08 -38.81
C LEU A 10 25.76 39.85 -38.79
N PHE A 11 25.29 39.45 -37.60
CA PHE A 11 24.31 40.16 -36.73
C PHE A 11 23.18 39.27 -36.14
N VAL A 12 22.99 39.46 -34.82
CA VAL A 12 21.79 39.26 -33.99
C VAL A 12 21.47 37.88 -33.40
N GLY A 13 21.61 37.82 -32.07
CA GLY A 13 20.49 37.44 -31.20
C GLY A 13 20.50 36.03 -30.65
N VAL A 14 21.29 35.76 -29.60
CA VAL A 14 20.98 34.63 -28.72
C VAL A 14 19.80 35.05 -27.84
N VAL A 15 18.60 34.74 -28.33
CA VAL A 15 17.35 34.82 -27.58
C VAL A 15 17.42 33.81 -26.44
N SER A 16 17.07 34.27 -25.25
CA SER A 16 16.87 33.49 -24.02
C SER A 16 16.10 32.19 -24.26
N PHE A 17 16.75 31.06 -23.97
CA PHE A 17 16.04 29.86 -23.53
C PHE A 17 16.13 29.77 -22.01
N ALA A 18 15.36 30.65 -21.35
CA ALA A 18 14.82 30.34 -20.04
C ALA A 18 13.65 29.37 -20.23
N GLN A 19 13.94 28.15 -20.66
CA GLN A 19 12.98 27.04 -20.55
C GLN A 19 13.14 26.46 -19.15
N ASP A 20 12.34 27.04 -18.26
CA ASP A 20 11.48 26.32 -17.33
C ASP A 20 12.14 25.07 -16.72
N ILE A 21 12.83 25.30 -15.59
CA ILE A 21 13.19 24.27 -14.61
C ILE A 21 11.89 23.79 -13.97
N ASN A 22 11.10 23.06 -14.76
CA ASN A 22 10.02 22.24 -14.26
C ASN A 22 10.71 21.00 -13.69
N GLN A 23 11.07 21.08 -12.41
CA GLN A 23 11.50 19.97 -11.58
C GLN A 23 10.33 18.97 -11.46
N LYS A 24 10.02 18.25 -12.54
CA LYS A 24 9.23 17.03 -12.48
C LYS A 24 10.02 16.07 -11.60
N SER A 25 9.44 15.76 -10.45
CA SER A 25 9.95 14.81 -9.50
C SER A 25 10.51 13.57 -10.21
N THR A 26 11.61 13.04 -9.70
CA THR A 26 12.32 11.79 -10.04
C THR A 26 11.45 10.52 -10.09
N ARG A 27 10.12 10.66 -10.04
CA ARG A 27 9.11 9.61 -10.19
C ARG A 27 8.83 9.23 -11.66
N ASP A 28 9.17 10.10 -12.61
CA ASP A 28 8.96 9.87 -14.06
C ASP A 28 10.13 9.15 -14.76
N GLN A 29 11.25 8.88 -14.07
CA GLN A 29 12.43 8.18 -14.61
C GLN A 29 12.46 6.66 -14.35
N ARG A 30 11.33 6.03 -14.01
CA ARG A 30 11.24 4.57 -14.21
C ARG A 30 10.90 4.35 -15.67
N GLU A 31 11.82 3.73 -16.43
CA GLU A 31 11.49 3.17 -17.74
C GLU A 31 10.17 2.40 -17.61
N LYS A 32 9.13 2.89 -18.29
CA LYS A 32 7.82 2.26 -18.27
C LYS A 32 7.97 0.98 -19.07
N LEU A 33 8.16 -0.13 -18.37
CA LEU A 33 8.12 -1.46 -18.98
C LEU A 33 6.86 -1.57 -19.86
N THR A 34 7.04 -2.04 -21.10
CA THR A 34 5.92 -2.26 -22.02
C THR A 34 4.93 -3.26 -21.39
N PRO A 35 3.65 -3.28 -21.80
CA PRO A 35 2.71 -4.31 -21.34
C PRO A 35 3.27 -5.73 -21.45
N GLU A 36 4.00 -6.02 -22.53
CA GLU A 36 4.63 -7.30 -22.82
C GLU A 36 5.74 -7.61 -21.81
N GLN A 37 6.65 -6.67 -21.58
CA GLN A 37 7.74 -6.82 -20.59
C GLN A 37 7.20 -7.00 -19.17
N ARG A 38 6.10 -6.30 -18.82
CA ARG A 38 5.43 -6.47 -17.52
C ARG A 38 4.83 -7.86 -17.39
N ASN A 39 4.17 -8.35 -18.43
CA ASN A 39 3.57 -9.68 -18.45
C ASN A 39 4.64 -10.77 -18.36
N GLU A 40 5.74 -10.62 -19.08
CA GLU A 40 6.87 -11.55 -19.04
C GLU A 40 7.52 -11.61 -17.65
N LYS A 41 7.80 -10.46 -17.04
CA LYS A 41 8.32 -10.42 -15.66
C LYS A 41 7.36 -11.07 -14.67
N HIS A 42 6.06 -10.85 -14.83
CA HIS A 42 5.05 -11.46 -13.96
C HIS A 42 4.96 -12.98 -14.17
N LEU A 43 5.05 -13.44 -15.42
CA LEU A 43 5.12 -14.87 -15.74
C LEU A 43 6.37 -15.51 -15.13
N GLN A 44 7.54 -14.88 -15.24
CA GLN A 44 8.78 -15.38 -14.64
C GLN A 44 8.64 -15.52 -13.12
N LYS A 45 8.06 -14.52 -12.45
CA LYS A 45 7.79 -14.59 -11.01
C LYS A 45 6.84 -15.74 -10.66
N LEU A 46 5.71 -15.87 -11.35
CA LEU A 46 4.76 -16.96 -11.12
C LEU A 46 5.38 -18.33 -11.40
N THR A 47 6.24 -18.42 -12.41
CA THR A 47 6.97 -19.66 -12.74
C THR A 47 7.91 -20.06 -11.61
N SER A 48 8.69 -19.12 -11.08
CA SER A 48 9.57 -19.37 -9.92
C SER A 48 8.79 -19.67 -8.64
N ASP A 49 7.70 -18.95 -8.40
CA ASP A 49 6.93 -19.08 -7.17
C ASP A 49 6.12 -20.38 -7.16
N LEU A 50 5.58 -20.82 -8.30
CA LEU A 50 4.68 -21.98 -8.40
C LEU A 50 5.33 -23.19 -9.08
N ASN A 51 6.58 -23.09 -9.52
CA ASN A 51 7.27 -24.13 -10.31
C ASN A 51 6.41 -24.58 -11.51
N LEU A 52 5.98 -23.62 -12.33
CA LEU A 52 5.09 -23.90 -13.46
C LEU A 52 5.81 -24.71 -14.56
N ASP A 53 5.16 -25.74 -15.10
CA ASP A 53 5.66 -26.45 -16.26
C ASP A 53 5.47 -25.64 -17.57
N LYS A 54 6.03 -26.14 -18.68
CA LYS A 54 6.00 -25.41 -19.96
C LYS A 54 4.58 -25.16 -20.48
N LYS A 55 3.68 -26.13 -20.33
CA LYS A 55 2.28 -26.00 -20.76
C LYS A 55 1.55 -24.98 -19.89
N GLN A 56 1.77 -25.02 -18.57
CA GLN A 56 1.21 -24.06 -17.63
C GLN A 56 1.73 -22.64 -17.89
N GLN A 57 3.02 -22.48 -18.17
CA GLN A 57 3.61 -21.19 -18.51
C GLN A 57 2.96 -20.58 -19.75
N ASP A 58 2.72 -21.37 -20.80
CA ASP A 58 2.08 -20.90 -22.03
C ASP A 58 0.62 -20.47 -21.78
N GLN A 59 -0.13 -21.23 -20.97
CA GLN A 59 -1.50 -20.88 -20.59
C GLN A 59 -1.56 -19.64 -19.68
N VAL A 60 -0.63 -19.50 -18.72
CA VAL A 60 -0.54 -18.32 -17.85
C VAL A 60 -0.13 -17.09 -18.67
N LYS A 61 0.78 -17.23 -19.65
CA LYS A 61 1.16 -16.14 -20.55
C LYS A 61 -0.05 -15.57 -21.30
N GLN A 62 -0.89 -16.45 -21.85
CA GLN A 62 -2.13 -16.05 -22.52
C GLN A 62 -3.08 -15.33 -21.53
N LEU A 63 -3.27 -15.89 -20.33
CA LEU A 63 -4.11 -15.27 -19.30
C LEU A 63 -3.61 -13.87 -18.90
N LEU A 64 -2.30 -13.67 -18.80
CA LEU A 64 -1.70 -12.37 -18.49
C LEU A 64 -1.88 -11.36 -19.62
N ALA A 65 -1.72 -11.78 -20.87
CA ALA A 65 -1.96 -10.93 -22.04
C ALA A 65 -3.43 -10.48 -22.15
N GLU A 66 -4.37 -11.41 -21.95
CA GLU A 66 -5.81 -11.10 -21.92
C GLU A 66 -6.13 -10.08 -20.81
N ARG A 67 -5.54 -10.27 -19.62
CA ARG A 67 -5.74 -9.38 -18.47
C ARG A 67 -5.12 -8.00 -18.71
N SER A 68 -3.91 -7.93 -19.28
CA SER A 68 -3.26 -6.64 -19.57
C SER A 68 -4.05 -5.86 -20.61
N ALA A 69 -4.48 -6.50 -21.70
CA ALA A 69 -5.27 -5.86 -22.74
C ALA A 69 -6.60 -5.30 -22.20
N LYS A 70 -7.29 -6.03 -21.31
CA LYS A 70 -8.48 -5.51 -20.62
C LYS A 70 -8.15 -4.32 -19.72
N ALA A 71 -7.09 -4.42 -18.91
CA ALA A 71 -6.68 -3.35 -18.01
C ALA A 71 -6.30 -2.05 -18.77
N ASP A 72 -5.63 -2.18 -19.91
CA ASP A 72 -5.27 -1.04 -20.76
C ASP A 72 -6.51 -0.40 -21.37
N LYS A 73 -7.49 -1.19 -21.88
CA LYS A 73 -8.80 -0.66 -22.33
C LYS A 73 -9.53 0.11 -21.23
N PHE A 74 -9.57 -0.41 -20.00
CA PHE A 74 -10.18 0.31 -18.87
C PHE A 74 -9.44 1.60 -18.52
N ARG A 75 -8.11 1.58 -18.61
CA ARG A 75 -7.28 2.74 -18.34
C ARG A 75 -7.52 3.83 -19.38
N ASP A 76 -7.55 3.46 -20.65
CA ASP A 76 -7.80 4.39 -21.76
C ASP A 76 -9.20 4.98 -21.69
N ALA A 77 -10.23 4.15 -21.43
CA ALA A 77 -11.60 4.61 -21.22
C ALA A 77 -11.76 5.62 -20.06
N ARG A 78 -10.80 5.65 -19.12
CA ARG A 78 -10.81 6.57 -17.97
C ARG A 78 -9.80 7.70 -18.07
N LYS A 79 -8.89 7.65 -19.06
CA LYS A 79 -7.82 8.63 -19.22
C LYS A 79 -8.36 10.04 -19.51
N ASP A 80 -9.50 10.10 -20.19
CA ASP A 80 -10.15 11.35 -20.61
C ASP A 80 -11.34 11.76 -19.72
N SER A 81 -11.64 10.98 -18.67
CA SER A 81 -12.72 11.29 -17.73
C SER A 81 -12.27 12.36 -16.74
N LYS A 82 -12.66 13.62 -17.00
CA LYS A 82 -12.43 14.76 -16.09
C LYS A 82 -13.42 14.80 -14.91
N THR A 83 -14.47 13.98 -14.93
CA THR A 83 -15.52 13.94 -13.92
C THR A 83 -15.27 12.82 -12.92
N LYS A 84 -15.49 13.10 -11.63
CA LYS A 84 -15.41 12.06 -10.61
C LYS A 84 -16.58 11.07 -10.82
N PRO A 85 -16.33 9.75 -10.78
CA PRO A 85 -17.40 8.77 -10.91
C PRO A 85 -18.44 8.91 -9.78
N THR A 86 -19.72 8.87 -10.14
CA THR A 86 -20.85 8.82 -9.22
C THR A 86 -20.78 7.58 -8.31
N ASP A 87 -21.52 7.56 -7.20
CA ASP A 87 -21.59 6.38 -6.33
C ASP A 87 -22.09 5.13 -7.08
N ALA A 88 -23.10 5.30 -7.96
CA ALA A 88 -23.63 4.24 -8.79
C ALA A 88 -22.58 3.67 -9.77
N GLU A 89 -21.80 4.53 -10.44
CA GLU A 89 -20.71 4.10 -11.33
C GLU A 89 -19.57 3.43 -10.55
N ARG A 90 -19.29 3.89 -9.33
CA ARG A 90 -18.30 3.24 -8.45
C ARG A 90 -18.74 1.84 -8.04
N GLU A 91 -19.99 1.65 -7.66
CA GLU A 91 -20.52 0.33 -7.28
C GLU A 91 -20.59 -0.61 -8.49
N ALA A 92 -21.03 -0.12 -9.66
CA ALA A 92 -20.99 -0.88 -10.90
C ALA A 92 -19.56 -1.33 -11.26
N PHE A 93 -18.59 -0.42 -11.14
CA PHE A 93 -17.18 -0.74 -11.37
C PHE A 93 -16.65 -1.75 -10.35
N LYS A 94 -17.00 -1.63 -9.06
CA LYS A 94 -16.60 -2.62 -8.04
C LYS A 94 -17.14 -4.01 -8.38
N LYS A 95 -18.42 -4.11 -8.77
CA LYS A 95 -19.03 -5.38 -9.20
C LYS A 95 -18.30 -5.96 -10.40
N GLN A 96 -18.04 -5.16 -11.42
CA GLN A 96 -17.29 -5.57 -12.61
C GLN A 96 -15.89 -6.08 -12.25
N MET A 97 -15.13 -5.33 -11.45
CA MET A 97 -13.79 -5.74 -11.01
C MET A 97 -13.80 -7.01 -10.15
N LYS A 98 -14.87 -7.24 -9.37
CA LYS A 98 -15.02 -8.48 -8.57
C LYS A 98 -15.28 -9.68 -9.48
N ALA A 99 -16.22 -9.56 -10.42
CA ALA A 99 -16.51 -10.61 -11.38
C ALA A 99 -15.29 -10.95 -12.25
N GLU A 100 -14.52 -9.95 -12.68
CA GLU A 100 -13.28 -10.18 -13.42
C GLU A 100 -12.20 -10.88 -12.59
N LYS A 101 -12.07 -10.54 -11.30
CA LYS A 101 -11.16 -11.25 -10.40
C LYS A 101 -11.56 -12.71 -10.26
N GLU A 102 -12.84 -12.99 -10.03
CA GLU A 102 -13.36 -14.36 -9.90
C GLU A 102 -13.15 -15.17 -11.18
N ALA A 103 -13.41 -14.56 -12.35
CA ALA A 103 -13.18 -15.22 -13.64
C ALA A 103 -11.69 -15.52 -13.88
N ASN A 104 -10.80 -14.58 -13.57
CA ASN A 104 -9.35 -14.80 -13.68
C ASN A 104 -8.85 -15.86 -12.69
N ASP A 105 -9.40 -15.87 -11.47
CA ASP A 105 -9.07 -16.86 -10.45
C ASP A 105 -9.50 -18.26 -10.88
N ALA A 106 -10.68 -18.40 -11.51
CA ALA A 106 -11.15 -19.65 -12.06
C ALA A 106 -10.26 -20.15 -13.21
N LYS A 107 -9.87 -19.26 -14.14
CA LYS A 107 -8.92 -19.59 -15.21
C LYS A 107 -7.56 -20.02 -14.66
N MET A 108 -7.04 -19.33 -13.65
CA MET A 108 -5.78 -19.72 -12.99
C MET A 108 -5.91 -21.09 -12.31
N LYS A 109 -6.99 -21.34 -11.58
CA LYS A 109 -7.26 -22.64 -10.94
C LYS A 109 -7.29 -23.80 -11.95
N ALA A 110 -7.79 -23.56 -13.16
CA ALA A 110 -7.83 -24.58 -14.22
C ALA A 110 -6.44 -24.91 -14.81
N ILE A 111 -5.46 -24.01 -14.66
CA ILE A 111 -4.08 -24.20 -15.16
C ILE A 111 -3.22 -24.87 -14.08
N LEU A 112 -3.43 -24.49 -12.82
CA LEU A 112 -2.63 -24.96 -11.69
C LEU A 112 -3.10 -26.34 -11.19
N ASN A 113 -2.16 -27.13 -10.69
CA ASN A 113 -2.51 -28.31 -9.89
C ASN A 113 -2.91 -27.91 -8.45
N ALA A 114 -3.29 -28.90 -7.63
CA ALA A 114 -3.79 -28.66 -6.27
C ALA A 114 -2.77 -27.94 -5.37
N ASP A 115 -1.51 -28.37 -5.40
CA ASP A 115 -0.45 -27.81 -4.54
C ASP A 115 -0.08 -26.39 -4.97
N GLN A 116 0.05 -26.18 -6.28
CA GLN A 116 0.31 -24.87 -6.87
C GLN A 116 -0.83 -23.89 -6.59
N TYR A 117 -2.08 -24.33 -6.68
CA TYR A 117 -3.24 -23.51 -6.36
C TYR A 117 -3.24 -23.11 -4.88
N THR A 118 -2.91 -24.03 -3.98
CA THR A 118 -2.78 -23.75 -2.55
C THR A 118 -1.70 -22.70 -2.30
N LYS A 119 -0.51 -22.85 -2.90
CA LYS A 119 0.56 -21.84 -2.81
C LYS A 119 0.15 -20.49 -3.41
N TRP A 120 -0.51 -20.48 -4.55
CA TRP A 120 -0.99 -19.27 -5.21
C TRP A 120 -2.04 -18.52 -4.38
N THR A 121 -2.96 -19.22 -3.71
CA THR A 121 -3.94 -18.59 -2.81
C THR A 121 -3.27 -17.99 -1.56
N ALA A 122 -2.24 -18.64 -1.01
CA ALA A 122 -1.43 -18.10 0.08
C ALA A 122 -0.68 -16.83 -0.34
N LEU A 123 0.00 -16.86 -1.50
CA LEU A 123 0.69 -15.68 -2.07
C LEU A 123 -0.28 -14.52 -2.29
N LYS A 124 -1.51 -14.78 -2.76
CA LYS A 124 -2.53 -13.74 -2.91
C LYS A 124 -2.96 -13.13 -1.58
N LYS A 125 -3.05 -13.93 -0.52
CA LYS A 125 -3.41 -13.45 0.81
C LYS A 125 -2.32 -12.54 1.37
N GLU A 126 -1.06 -12.96 1.26
CA GLU A 126 0.12 -12.18 1.64
C GLU A 126 0.18 -10.84 0.90
N HIS A 127 0.07 -10.86 -0.44
CA HIS A 127 0.06 -9.63 -1.24
C HIS A 127 -1.11 -8.70 -0.89
N LYS A 128 -2.27 -9.25 -0.50
CA LYS A 128 -3.44 -8.46 -0.05
C LYS A 128 -3.19 -7.84 1.32
N GLU A 129 -2.44 -8.49 2.19
CA GLU A 129 -2.06 -7.96 3.50
C GLU A 129 -1.01 -6.85 3.36
N ASP A 130 -0.03 -7.01 2.48
CA ASP A 130 0.97 -5.98 2.17
C ASP A 130 0.36 -4.74 1.50
N HIS A 131 -0.59 -4.91 0.58
CA HIS A 131 -1.27 -3.80 -0.07
C HIS A 131 -2.31 -3.09 0.80
N LYS A 132 -2.78 -3.72 1.89
CA LYS A 132 -3.61 -3.06 2.92
C LYS A 132 -2.83 -2.04 3.76
N GLY A 133 -1.50 -2.00 3.65
CA GLY A 133 -0.65 -1.07 4.39
C GLY A 133 -0.64 0.37 3.89
N HIS A 134 -1.04 0.65 2.64
CA HIS A 134 -0.76 1.95 2.00
C HIS A 134 -1.92 2.67 1.27
N GLY A 135 -3.13 2.10 1.17
CA GLY A 135 -4.14 2.65 0.22
C GLY A 135 -5.56 2.86 0.73
N ASP A 136 -6.05 2.12 1.72
CA ASP A 136 -7.44 2.26 2.17
C ASP A 136 -7.46 3.01 3.51
N HIS A 137 -8.06 4.20 3.52
CA HIS A 137 -8.50 4.84 4.75
C HIS A 137 -9.62 3.99 5.36
N LYS A 138 -9.23 2.89 6.02
CA LYS A 138 -10.08 2.31 7.05
C LYS A 138 -10.49 3.45 7.97
N THR A 139 -11.79 3.62 8.17
CA THR A 139 -12.29 4.57 9.16
C THR A 139 -11.65 4.23 10.53
N PRO A 140 -11.50 5.20 11.44
CA PRO A 140 -11.02 4.91 12.80
C PRO A 140 -11.73 3.67 13.41
N GLN A 141 -13.03 3.56 13.20
CA GLN A 141 -13.88 2.47 13.65
C GLN A 141 -13.49 1.12 13.01
N GLU A 142 -13.29 1.06 11.70
CA GLU A 142 -12.86 -0.17 11.01
C GLU A 142 -11.44 -0.60 11.41
N ARG A 143 -10.56 0.37 11.75
CA ARG A 143 -9.23 0.08 12.27
C ARG A 143 -9.30 -0.51 13.66
N ASP A 144 -10.12 0.06 14.52
CA ASP A 144 -10.30 -0.38 15.89
C ASP A 144 -10.93 -1.78 15.92
N GLN A 145 -11.94 -2.04 15.07
CA GLN A 145 -12.54 -3.36 14.93
C GLN A 145 -11.53 -4.41 14.42
N ALA A 146 -10.74 -4.08 13.40
CA ALA A 146 -9.71 -4.99 12.89
C ALA A 146 -8.61 -5.26 13.92
N HIS A 147 -8.25 -4.25 14.72
CA HIS A 147 -7.27 -4.41 15.78
C HIS A 147 -7.82 -5.24 16.95
N LEU A 148 -9.08 -5.03 17.33
CA LEU A 148 -9.79 -5.84 18.31
C LEU A 148 -9.82 -7.31 17.86
N GLN A 149 -10.21 -7.60 16.62
CA GLN A 149 -10.25 -8.96 16.09
C GLN A 149 -8.89 -9.67 16.19
N LYS A 150 -7.79 -8.96 15.88
CA LYS A 150 -6.43 -9.49 16.05
C LYS A 150 -6.11 -9.80 17.51
N LEU A 151 -6.37 -8.86 18.41
CA LEU A 151 -6.12 -9.06 19.85
C LEU A 151 -6.98 -10.20 20.42
N THR A 152 -8.24 -10.31 20.01
CA THR A 152 -9.12 -11.43 20.40
C THR A 152 -8.54 -12.76 19.97
N THR A 153 -8.04 -12.87 18.74
CA THR A 153 -7.47 -14.11 18.21
C THR A 153 -6.13 -14.43 18.87
N GLU A 154 -5.27 -13.43 19.04
CA GLU A 154 -3.92 -13.64 19.60
C GLU A 154 -3.96 -13.90 21.10
N LEU A 155 -4.88 -13.28 21.84
CA LEU A 155 -4.95 -13.37 23.31
C LEU A 155 -6.10 -14.23 23.82
N ASN A 156 -6.94 -14.77 22.93
CA ASN A 156 -8.16 -15.50 23.27
C ASN A 156 -9.04 -14.71 24.26
N LEU A 157 -9.37 -13.47 23.91
CA LEU A 157 -10.13 -12.56 24.79
C LEU A 157 -11.59 -13.05 24.96
N ASN A 158 -12.10 -13.04 26.19
CA ASN A 158 -13.51 -13.29 26.45
C ASN A 158 -14.39 -12.06 26.12
N THR A 159 -15.71 -12.20 26.17
CA THR A 159 -16.67 -11.14 25.81
C THR A 159 -16.46 -9.84 26.60
N ASP A 160 -16.24 -9.93 27.92
CA ASP A 160 -16.04 -8.76 28.78
C ASP A 160 -14.71 -8.05 28.46
N GLN A 161 -13.65 -8.82 28.22
CA GLN A 161 -12.36 -8.30 27.80
C GLN A 161 -12.45 -7.62 26.43
N GLN A 162 -13.16 -8.22 25.48
CA GLN A 162 -13.37 -7.64 24.15
C GLN A 162 -14.07 -6.29 24.24
N LYS A 163 -15.11 -6.16 25.10
CA LYS A 163 -15.80 -4.89 25.32
C LYS A 163 -14.86 -3.81 25.87
N LYS A 164 -14.12 -4.11 26.93
CA LYS A 164 -13.16 -3.17 27.54
C LYS A 164 -12.02 -2.79 26.60
N VAL A 165 -11.50 -3.75 25.82
CA VAL A 165 -10.47 -3.48 24.81
C VAL A 165 -11.03 -2.61 23.70
N SER A 166 -12.27 -2.85 23.23
CA SER A 166 -12.92 -2.04 22.21
C SER A 166 -13.05 -0.57 22.63
N GLU A 167 -13.50 -0.32 23.86
CA GLU A 167 -13.59 1.02 24.44
C GLU A 167 -12.21 1.70 24.48
N LEU A 168 -11.18 0.98 24.98
CA LEU A 168 -9.80 1.47 25.02
C LEU A 168 -9.25 1.83 23.63
N LEU A 169 -9.57 1.05 22.60
CA LEU A 169 -9.16 1.33 21.22
C LEU A 169 -9.85 2.57 20.66
N SER A 170 -11.14 2.73 20.90
CA SER A 170 -11.94 3.89 20.48
C SER A 170 -11.46 5.19 21.11
N ASP A 171 -11.18 5.19 22.42
CA ASP A 171 -10.63 6.34 23.13
C ASP A 171 -9.30 6.78 22.51
N ARG A 172 -8.43 5.80 22.24
CA ARG A 172 -7.12 6.04 21.64
C ARG A 172 -7.25 6.56 20.21
N SER A 173 -8.13 5.99 19.40
CA SER A 173 -8.29 6.40 18.00
C SER A 173 -8.87 7.81 17.90
N THR A 174 -9.81 8.15 18.79
CA THR A 174 -10.38 9.50 18.93
C THR A 174 -9.32 10.52 19.32
N LYS A 175 -8.51 10.22 20.35
CA LYS A 175 -7.40 11.09 20.77
C LYS A 175 -6.39 11.30 19.64
N MET A 176 -6.03 10.25 18.91
CA MET A 176 -5.09 10.34 17.79
C MET A 176 -5.67 11.13 16.60
N ALA A 177 -6.98 11.03 16.36
CA ALA A 177 -7.66 11.81 15.33
C ALA A 177 -7.65 13.31 15.65
N MET A 178 -7.91 13.69 16.92
CA MET A 178 -7.81 15.08 17.38
C MET A 178 -6.39 15.62 17.22
N LEU A 179 -5.38 14.85 17.64
CA LEU A 179 -3.97 15.24 17.50
C LEU A 179 -3.57 15.42 16.02
N LYS A 180 -4.03 14.51 15.15
CA LYS A 180 -3.79 14.62 13.71
C LYS A 180 -4.46 15.86 13.11
N LYS A 181 -5.70 16.17 13.52
CA LYS A 181 -6.44 17.35 13.07
C LYS A 181 -5.72 18.64 13.50
N SER A 182 -5.40 18.76 14.78
CA SER A 182 -4.65 19.91 15.33
C SER A 182 -3.32 20.16 14.62
N ARG A 183 -2.61 19.09 14.20
CA ARG A 183 -1.38 19.22 13.39
C ARG A 183 -1.64 19.59 11.93
N LYS A 184 -2.73 19.10 11.34
CA LYS A 184 -3.08 19.41 9.94
C LYS A 184 -3.45 20.89 9.79
N ASP A 185 -4.10 21.45 10.80
CA ASP A 185 -4.54 22.84 10.82
C ASP A 185 -3.38 23.82 11.14
N SER A 186 -2.19 23.30 11.48
CA SER A 186 -0.96 24.07 11.69
C SER A 186 -0.03 23.92 10.48
N ASP A 187 0.08 24.97 9.66
CA ASP A 187 1.05 25.03 8.54
C ASP A 187 2.50 25.20 9.02
N VAL A 188 2.71 25.30 10.33
CA VAL A 188 4.00 25.52 10.96
C VAL A 188 4.54 24.20 11.48
N LYS A 189 5.78 23.85 11.08
CA LYS A 189 6.45 22.68 11.63
C LYS A 189 6.70 22.86 13.13
N PRO A 190 6.44 21.84 13.97
CA PRO A 190 6.72 21.93 15.39
C PRO A 190 8.19 22.21 15.68
N THR A 191 8.44 23.15 16.59
CA THR A 191 9.76 23.46 17.15
C THR A 191 10.36 22.24 17.86
N ASP A 192 11.67 22.26 18.14
CA ASP A 192 12.31 21.16 18.89
C ASP A 192 11.72 20.99 20.30
N ALA A 193 11.37 22.10 20.95
CA ALA A 193 10.72 22.10 22.27
C ALA A 193 9.35 21.41 22.21
N GLU A 194 8.52 21.76 21.23
CA GLU A 194 7.21 21.13 21.01
C GLU A 194 7.35 19.65 20.62
N ARG A 195 8.34 19.30 19.79
CA ARG A 195 8.64 17.89 19.47
C ARG A 195 9.01 17.09 20.70
N LYS A 196 9.81 17.66 21.60
CA LYS A 196 10.19 17.02 22.86
C LYS A 196 8.98 16.86 23.79
N ALA A 197 8.14 17.88 23.90
CA ALA A 197 6.89 17.84 24.67
C ALA A 197 5.94 16.76 24.13
N MET A 198 5.73 16.71 22.81
CA MET A 198 4.91 15.68 22.17
C MET A 198 5.47 14.27 22.38
N LYS A 199 6.79 14.09 22.30
CA LYS A 199 7.42 12.80 22.58
C LYS A 199 7.19 12.36 24.03
N LYS A 200 7.32 13.29 24.99
CA LYS A 200 7.04 13.02 26.40
C LYS A 200 5.58 12.61 26.61
N GLN A 201 4.64 13.38 26.05
CA GLN A 201 3.21 13.08 26.13
C GLN A 201 2.88 11.71 25.52
N MET A 202 3.48 11.37 24.38
CA MET A 202 3.27 10.08 23.73
C MET A 202 3.82 8.90 24.55
N LEU A 203 4.90 9.09 25.32
CA LEU A 203 5.42 8.08 26.25
C LEU A 203 4.48 7.88 27.45
N GLU A 204 3.96 8.98 28.01
CA GLU A 204 2.99 8.94 29.11
C GLU A 204 1.68 8.25 28.67
N ASP A 205 1.18 8.59 27.47
CA ASP A 205 0.02 7.94 26.87
C ASP A 205 0.23 6.44 26.64
N HIS A 206 1.42 6.05 26.18
CA HIS A 206 1.77 4.65 26.03
C HIS A 206 1.75 3.92 27.38
N LYS A 207 2.33 4.53 28.42
CA LYS A 207 2.36 3.96 29.77
C LYS A 207 0.95 3.83 30.36
N ALA A 208 0.10 4.84 30.18
CA ALA A 208 -1.29 4.81 30.64
C ALA A 208 -2.10 3.70 29.93
N ASN A 209 -1.92 3.55 28.62
CA ASN A 209 -2.58 2.50 27.85
C ASN A 209 -2.11 1.10 28.25
N ASP A 210 -0.81 0.93 28.51
CA ASP A 210 -0.25 -0.32 29.02
C ASP A 210 -0.89 -0.72 30.35
N ALA A 211 -1.00 0.23 31.29
CA ALA A 211 -1.65 0.00 32.58
C ALA A 211 -3.13 -0.39 32.42
N LYS A 212 -3.88 0.29 31.54
CA LYS A 212 -5.27 -0.06 31.23
C LYS A 212 -5.36 -1.47 30.62
N MET A 213 -4.51 -1.80 29.66
CA MET A 213 -4.48 -3.14 29.06
C MET A 213 -4.16 -4.22 30.10
N LYS A 214 -3.19 -3.98 30.98
CA LYS A 214 -2.83 -4.89 32.08
C LYS A 214 -4.00 -5.17 33.03
N SER A 215 -4.87 -4.19 33.29
CA SER A 215 -6.07 -4.39 34.12
C SER A 215 -7.20 -5.18 33.43
N ILE A 216 -7.18 -5.28 32.10
CA ILE A 216 -8.20 -6.01 31.33
C ILE A 216 -7.78 -7.47 31.12
N LEU A 217 -6.48 -7.69 30.90
CA LEU A 217 -5.92 -8.99 30.57
C LEU A 217 -5.58 -9.81 31.82
N THR A 218 -5.60 -11.14 31.70
CA THR A 218 -4.97 -12.02 32.69
C THR A 218 -3.44 -11.90 32.63
N ALA A 219 -2.74 -12.43 33.63
CA ALA A 219 -1.28 -12.41 33.67
C ALA A 219 -0.64 -13.04 32.41
N ASP A 220 -1.16 -14.19 31.97
CA ASP A 220 -0.66 -14.89 30.78
C ASP A 220 -0.97 -14.14 29.48
N GLN A 221 -2.18 -13.60 29.35
CA GLN A 221 -2.57 -12.79 28.20
C GLN A 221 -1.70 -11.51 28.11
N TYR A 222 -1.43 -10.85 29.23
CA TYR A 222 -0.58 -9.66 29.27
C TYR A 222 0.88 -9.99 28.90
N LYS A 223 1.41 -11.13 29.37
CA LYS A 223 2.73 -11.61 28.96
C LYS A 223 2.81 -11.85 27.45
N LYS A 224 1.77 -12.46 26.86
CA LYS A 224 1.70 -12.66 25.41
C LYS A 224 1.59 -11.33 24.66
N TRP A 225 0.74 -10.42 25.13
CA TRP A 225 0.56 -9.10 24.55
C TRP A 225 1.86 -8.27 24.56
N THR A 226 2.62 -8.27 25.66
CA THR A 226 3.91 -7.57 25.73
C THR A 226 4.96 -8.16 24.79
N ALA A 227 4.96 -9.48 24.58
CA ALA A 227 5.81 -10.13 23.58
C ALA A 227 5.46 -9.68 22.15
N ILE A 228 4.17 -9.64 21.80
CA ILE A 228 3.67 -9.15 20.51
C ILE A 228 4.10 -7.69 20.28
N GLN A 229 3.97 -6.82 21.29
CA GLN A 229 4.41 -5.42 21.21
C GLN A 229 5.93 -5.32 20.95
N LYS A 230 6.73 -6.16 21.63
CA LYS A 230 8.19 -6.19 21.45
C LYS A 230 8.57 -6.64 20.03
N GLU A 231 7.96 -7.72 19.55
CA GLU A 231 8.22 -8.25 18.20
C GLU A 231 7.90 -7.20 17.13
N HIS A 232 6.76 -6.52 17.23
CA HIS A 232 6.41 -5.44 16.31
C HIS A 232 7.43 -4.30 16.38
N LYS A 233 7.84 -3.88 17.58
CA LYS A 233 8.86 -2.83 17.74
C LYS A 233 10.19 -3.22 17.08
N ASP A 234 10.61 -4.47 17.21
CA ASP A 234 11.87 -4.94 16.64
C ASP A 234 11.78 -5.07 15.12
N LYS A 235 10.65 -5.54 14.56
CA LYS A 235 10.38 -5.50 13.10
C LYS A 235 10.43 -4.07 12.55
N MET A 236 9.88 -3.09 13.27
CA MET A 236 9.92 -1.69 12.85
C MET A 236 11.33 -1.10 12.85
N LYS A 237 12.17 -1.49 13.83
CA LYS A 237 13.59 -1.08 13.85
C LYS A 237 14.36 -1.71 12.69
N ASP A 238 14.16 -3.00 12.46
CA ASP A 238 14.80 -3.72 11.35
C ASP A 238 14.43 -3.10 10.00
N HIS A 239 13.15 -2.80 9.78
CA HIS A 239 12.71 -2.10 8.57
C HIS A 239 13.34 -0.71 8.42
N ARG A 240 13.43 0.06 9.50
CA ARG A 240 14.08 1.39 9.48
C ARG A 240 15.58 1.30 9.19
N ASN A 241 16.25 0.25 9.63
CA ASN A 241 17.68 0.06 9.41
C ASN A 241 18.00 -0.46 7.98
N LYS A 242 16.99 -1.01 7.28
CA LYS A 242 17.09 -1.50 5.90
C LYS A 242 16.71 -0.44 4.84
N MET A 243 16.22 0.72 5.26
CA MET A 243 15.91 1.89 4.42
C MET A 243 17.00 2.94 4.54
#